data_AF-A0A317MQP0-F1
#
_entry.id   AF-A0A317MQP0-F1
#
_cell.length_a   1.000
_cell.length_b   1.000
_cell.length_c   1.000
_cell.angle_alpha   90.00
_cell.angle_beta   90.00
_cell.angle_gamma   90.00
#
_symmetry.space_group_name_H-M   'P 1'
#
loop_
_entity.id
_entity.type
_entity.pdbx_description
1 polymer ?
#
loop_
_entity_poly.entity_id
_entity_poly.type
_entity_poly.pdbx_seq_one_letter_code
_entity_poly.pdbx_strand_id
1 'polypeptide(L)' 'MARNQSALSMPRTTGTYTTTTTLGESVRAFVPRPLPPADPPLAPTCFIDLNRQAELALARLAGVSSLVPSVE' A
#
# COMPACT_ATOMS: atom_id res chain seq x y z
N MET A 1 29.49 -5.63 16.33
CA MET A 1 28.14 -6.23 16.27
C MET A 1 27.24 -5.48 17.25
N ALA A 2 26.49 -4.49 16.78
CA ALA A 2 25.44 -3.83 17.58
C ALA A 2 24.11 -4.16 16.91
N ARG A 3 23.40 -5.16 17.44
CA ARG A 3 22.02 -5.46 17.03
C ARG A 3 21.12 -4.44 17.72
N ASN A 4 20.70 -3.43 16.96
CA ASN A 4 19.84 -2.37 17.46
C ASN A 4 18.43 -2.94 17.70
N GLN A 5 18.16 -3.35 18.93
CA GLN A 5 16.82 -3.66 19.42
C GLN A 5 16.14 -2.32 19.74
N SER A 6 15.11 -1.94 18.99
CA SER A 6 13.90 -1.21 19.45
C SER A 6 13.12 -0.64 18.26
N ALA A 7 12.19 -1.41 17.73
CA ALA A 7 10.99 -0.87 17.13
C ALA A 7 9.84 -1.81 17.49
N LEU A 8 9.37 -1.71 18.74
CA LEU A 8 8.00 -2.11 19.06
C LEU A 8 7.11 -1.28 18.11
N SER A 9 6.55 -1.93 17.08
CA SER A 9 5.79 -1.26 16.03
C SER A 9 4.54 -0.64 16.64
N MET A 10 4.57 0.68 16.90
CA MET A 10 3.33 1.41 17.14
C MET A 10 2.52 1.36 15.84
N PRO A 11 1.27 0.88 15.88
CA PRO A 11 0.43 0.83 14.70
C PRO A 11 0.23 2.25 14.15
N ARG A 12 0.48 2.45 12.85
CA ARG A 12 0.27 3.73 12.18
C ARG A 12 -1.21 4.09 12.23
N THR A 13 -1.54 5.31 12.65
CA THR A 13 -2.91 5.83 12.53
C THR A 13 -3.24 6.06 11.05
N THR A 14 -4.22 5.36 10.51
CA THR A 14 -4.59 5.42 9.08
C THR A 14 -5.76 6.37 8.78
N GLY A 15 -6.37 6.93 9.82
CA GLY A 15 -7.55 7.77 9.73
C GLY A 15 -8.16 8.02 11.09
N THR A 16 -9.32 8.67 11.09
CA THR A 16 -10.08 9.00 12.30
C THR A 16 -11.56 8.69 12.09
N TYR A 17 -12.25 8.27 13.14
CA TYR A 17 -13.70 8.17 13.09
C TYR A 17 -14.33 9.54 13.34
N THR A 18 -15.32 9.90 12.53
CA THR A 18 -16.18 11.07 12.74
C THR A 18 -17.62 10.59 12.86
N THR A 19 -18.33 11.12 13.86
CA THR A 19 -19.77 10.87 14.00
C THR A 19 -20.53 12.04 13.41
N THR A 20 -21.44 11.75 12.50
CA THR A 20 -22.36 12.73 11.86
C THR A 20 -23.78 12.28 12.05
N THR A 21 -24.71 13.22 12.09
CA THR A 21 -26.15 12.93 12.23
C THR A 21 -26.91 13.38 11.00
N THR A 22 -27.73 12.49 10.45
CA THR A 22 -28.64 12.79 9.33
C THR A 22 -30.05 12.38 9.73
N LEU A 23 -31.01 13.31 9.70
CA LEU A 23 -32.42 13.06 10.08
C LEU A 23 -32.59 12.39 11.46
N GLY A 24 -31.69 12.67 12.40
CA GLY A 24 -31.70 12.10 13.75
C GLY A 24 -30.95 10.77 13.89
N GLU A 25 -30.50 10.16 12.80
CA GLU A 25 -29.68 8.94 12.85
C GLU A 25 -28.20 9.27 12.97
N SER A 26 -27.53 8.68 13.94
CA SER A 26 -26.09 8.86 14.18
C SER A 26 -25.28 7.83 13.41
N VAL A 27 -24.38 8.29 12.55
CA VAL A 27 -23.48 7.45 11.75
C VAL A 27 -22.05 7.75 12.13
N ARG A 28 -21.30 6.71 12.52
CA ARG A 28 -19.86 6.79 12.80
C ARG A 28 -19.08 6.30 11.59
N ALA A 29 -18.57 7.22 10.78
CA ALA A 29 -17.81 6.93 9.57
C ALA A 29 -16.29 6.99 9.83
N PHE A 30 -15.53 6.12 9.16
CA PHE A 30 -14.07 6.20 9.15
C PHE A 30 -13.62 7.16 8.03
N VAL A 31 -12.83 8.17 8.40
CA VAL A 31 -12.21 9.13 7.49
C VAL A 31 -10.73 8.79 7.36
N PRO A 32 -10.29 8.25 6.21
CA PRO A 32 -8.89 7.92 6.01
C PRO A 32 -8.01 9.17 5.93
N ARG A 33 -6.77 9.07 6.40
CA ARG A 33 -5.75 10.07 6.09
C ARG A 33 -5.36 10.00 4.60
N PRO A 34 -4.96 11.12 3.98
CA PRO A 34 -4.53 11.12 2.59
C PRO A 34 -3.28 10.26 2.40
N LEU A 35 -3.14 9.73 1.19
CA LEU A 35 -1.94 9.02 0.76
C LEU A 35 -0.97 9.98 0.06
N PRO A 36 0.37 9.78 0.21
CA PRO A 36 1.01 8.74 1.01
C PRO A 36 1.00 9.04 2.51
N PRO A 37 1.17 8.03 3.39
CA PRO A 37 1.38 8.24 4.81
C PRO A 37 2.50 9.23 5.06
N ALA A 38 2.22 10.31 5.80
CA ALA A 38 3.20 11.35 6.10
C ALA A 38 3.98 11.09 7.40
N ASP A 39 3.42 10.31 8.33
CA ASP A 39 3.99 10.13 9.66
C ASP A 39 3.89 8.67 10.17
N PRO A 40 5.03 7.95 10.25
CA PRO A 40 6.27 8.27 9.55
C PRO A 40 6.07 8.15 8.03
N PRO A 41 6.85 8.86 7.19
CA PRO A 41 6.78 8.71 5.75
C PRO A 41 7.11 7.27 5.33
N LEU A 42 6.57 6.83 4.19
CA LEU A 42 6.97 5.56 3.59
C LEU A 42 8.44 5.64 3.16
N ALA A 43 9.25 4.66 3.56
CA ALA A 43 10.65 4.55 3.15
C ALA A 43 10.73 3.88 1.76
N PRO A 44 11.14 4.60 0.69
CA PRO A 44 11.14 4.06 -0.67
C PRO A 44 12.05 2.84 -0.83
N THR A 45 13.17 2.83 -0.10
CA THR A 45 14.14 1.74 -0.09
C THR A 45 13.55 0.39 0.33
N CYS A 46 12.41 0.37 1.02
CA CYS A 46 11.75 -0.87 1.43
C CYS A 46 11.03 -1.59 0.28
N PHE A 47 10.72 -0.91 -0.84
CA PHE A 47 9.90 -1.49 -1.90
C PHE A 47 10.42 -1.26 -3.32
N ILE A 48 11.34 -0.31 -3.56
CA ILE A 48 11.84 0.00 -4.91
C ILE A 48 12.40 -1.25 -5.62
N ASP A 49 13.26 -2.02 -4.95
CA ASP A 49 13.90 -3.18 -5.59
C ASP A 49 12.90 -4.30 -5.90
N LEU A 50 11.96 -4.56 -4.98
CA LEU A 50 10.91 -5.55 -5.18
C LEU A 50 9.94 -5.12 -6.29
N ASN A 51 9.57 -3.85 -6.35
CA ASN A 51 8.74 -3.31 -7.43
C ASN A 51 9.43 -3.45 -8.78
N ARG A 52 10.72 -3.11 -8.87
CA ARG A 52 11.51 -3.30 -10.10
C ARG A 52 11.52 -4.76 -10.55
N GLN A 53 11.70 -5.70 -9.62
CA GLN A 53 11.66 -7.12 -9.93
C GLN A 53 10.27 -7.56 -10.43
N ALA A 54 9.19 -7.08 -9.81
CA ALA A 54 7.83 -7.36 -10.24
C ALA A 54 7.55 -6.80 -11.64
N GLU A 55 7.97 -5.57 -11.92
CA GLU A 55 7.85 -4.93 -13.25
C GLU A 55 8.58 -5.74 -14.33
N LEU A 56 9.80 -6.22 -14.05
CA LEU A 56 10.53 -7.08 -14.99
C LEU A 56 9.83 -8.42 -15.24
N ALA A 57 9.24 -9.02 -14.20
CA ALA A 57 8.47 -10.25 -14.35
C ALA A 57 7.23 -10.04 -15.24
N LEU A 58 6.51 -8.92 -15.05
CA LEU A 58 5.38 -8.54 -15.88
C LEU A 58 5.79 -8.30 -17.33
N ALA A 59 6.91 -7.61 -17.57
CA ALA A 59 7.41 -7.37 -18.93
C ALA A 59 7.74 -8.68 -19.66
N ARG A 60 8.34 -9.65 -18.97
CA ARG A 60 8.63 -10.99 -19.52
C ARG A 60 7.34 -11.74 -19.85
N LEU A 61 6.36 -11.73 -18.94
CA LEU A 61 5.06 -12.36 -19.17
C LEU A 61 4.35 -11.74 -20.38
N ALA A 62 4.30 -10.41 -20.45
CA ALA A 62 3.72 -9.69 -21.58
C ALA A 62 4.41 -10.07 -22.90
N GLY A 63 5.74 -10.11 -22.91
CA GLY A 63 6.53 -10.55 -24.07
C GLY A 63 6.14 -11.96 -24.52
N VAL A 64 6.10 -12.93 -23.61
CA VAL A 64 5.71 -14.33 -23.92
C VAL A 64 4.27 -14.41 -24.40
N SER A 65 3.33 -13.67 -23.78
CA SER A 65 1.92 -13.71 -24.17
C SER A 65 1.68 -13.24 -25.61
N SER A 66 2.51 -12.32 -26.12
CA SER A 66 2.42 -11.81 -27.50
C SER A 66 2.93 -12.80 -28.56
N LEU A 67 3.69 -13.82 -28.13
CA LEU A 67 4.28 -14.84 -29.00
C LEU A 67 3.42 -16.11 -29.06
N VAL A 68 2.30 -16.17 -28.34
CA VAL A 68 1.37 -17.30 -28.41
C VAL A 68 0.49 -17.12 -29.64
N PRO A 69 0.66 -17.93 -30.70
CA PRO A 69 -0.25 -17.87 -31.84
C PRO A 69 -1.65 -18.27 -31.38
N SER A 70 -2.66 -17.51 -31.79
CA SER A 70 -4.04 -17.96 -31.68
C SER A 70 -4.24 -19.13 -32.64
N VAL A 71 -4.60 -20.30 -32.10
CA VAL A 71 -5.11 -21.42 -32.91
C VAL A 71 -6.54 -21.10 -33.30
N GLU A 72 -6.78 -20.94 -34.60
CA GLU A 72 -8.05 -21.31 -35.24
C GLU A 72 -8.13 -22.85 -35.34
#